data_AF-A0A1H6GQU8-F1
#
_entry.id   AF-A0A1H6GQU8-F1
#
_cell.length_a   1.000
_cell.length_b   1.000
_cell.length_c   1.000
_cell.angle_alpha   90.00
_cell.angle_beta   90.00
_cell.angle_gamma   90.00
#
_symmetry.space_group_name_H-M   'P 1'
#
loop_
_entity.id
_entity.type
_entity.pdbx_description
1 polymer ?
#
loop_
_entity_poly.entity_id
_entity_poly.type
_entity_poly.pdbx_seq_one_letter_code
_entity_poly.pdbx_strand_id
1 'polypeptide(L)'
;MSDSIPGYAITPIDIKLRLVIQGKGATSDGSIASVKDLQDIMLKLSAAPDSTFNIDNLPSEKEIDRFSKLHELRGLEMQKQMLDQMDYHWRQSMERREQALAVQPEPAQSVTGDEAKRVWEMGRQNAREGGHFGFPPPEDATYILIAEGFQYNIRGDGKITRQKEGVSTPEQDAAIRAEMNASRAMRDIYAPARAAQYNEIESKMTSLKAELGITDESWRDELETRNIFSTAV
;
A
#
# COMPACT_ATOMS: atom_id res chain seq x y z
N MET A 1 -24.41 -16.37 -22.16
CA MET A 1 -24.64 -15.59 -20.93
C MET A 1 -23.35 -14.85 -20.63
N SER A 2 -23.27 -13.58 -21.04
CA SER A 2 -22.15 -12.69 -20.73
C SER A 2 -22.64 -11.73 -19.66
N ASP A 3 -22.13 -11.87 -18.45
CA ASP A 3 -22.33 -10.89 -17.39
C ASP A 3 -21.47 -9.67 -17.70
N SER A 4 -22.09 -8.70 -18.37
CA SER A 4 -21.52 -7.37 -18.55
C SER A 4 -21.54 -6.65 -17.21
N ILE A 5 -20.36 -6.29 -16.71
CA ILE A 5 -20.15 -5.39 -15.58
C ILE A 5 -21.01 -4.13 -15.81
N PRO A 6 -21.85 -3.69 -14.85
CA PRO A 6 -22.57 -2.44 -15.00
C PRO A 6 -21.53 -1.31 -15.07
N GLY A 7 -21.51 -0.63 -16.21
CA GLY A 7 -20.63 0.51 -16.44
C GLY A 7 -20.88 1.57 -15.36
N TYR A 8 -19.81 2.01 -14.70
CA TYR A 8 -19.83 3.16 -13.82
C TYR A 8 -20.43 4.35 -14.58
N ALA A 9 -21.62 4.79 -14.15
CA ALA A 9 -22.20 6.04 -14.62
C ALA A 9 -21.27 7.17 -14.18
N ILE A 10 -20.62 7.82 -15.14
CA ILE A 10 -19.81 9.02 -14.89
C ILE A 10 -20.79 10.10 -14.44
N THR A 11 -20.72 10.52 -13.16
CA THR A 11 -21.67 11.50 -12.62
C THR A 11 -21.31 12.93 -13.06
N PRO A 12 -22.26 13.88 -13.06
CA PRO A 12 -21.98 15.29 -13.37
C PRO A 12 -20.93 15.92 -12.45
N ILE A 13 -20.82 15.41 -11.21
CA ILE A 13 -19.77 15.79 -10.27
C ILE A 13 -18.45 15.17 -10.69
N ASP A 14 -18.39 13.90 -11.11
CA ASP A 14 -17.15 13.32 -11.66
C ASP A 14 -16.65 14.06 -12.91
N ILE A 15 -17.57 14.59 -13.74
CA ILE A 15 -17.24 15.41 -14.92
C ILE A 15 -16.74 16.79 -14.47
N LYS A 16 -17.43 17.47 -13.53
CA LYS A 16 -16.98 18.77 -13.01
C LYS A 16 -15.70 18.67 -12.17
N LEU A 17 -15.53 17.64 -11.35
CA LEU A 17 -14.32 17.37 -10.58
C LEU A 17 -13.18 17.03 -11.53
N ARG A 18 -13.40 16.20 -12.58
CA ARG A 18 -12.40 15.99 -13.64
C ARG A 18 -12.05 17.28 -14.38
N LEU A 19 -13.01 18.14 -14.67
CA LEU A 19 -12.78 19.43 -15.34
C LEU A 19 -12.07 20.44 -14.43
N VAL A 20 -12.32 20.45 -13.12
CA VAL A 20 -11.63 21.30 -12.14
C VAL A 20 -10.23 20.76 -11.85
N ILE A 21 -10.05 19.43 -11.78
CA ILE A 21 -8.76 18.76 -11.64
C ILE A 21 -7.92 18.94 -12.92
N GLN A 22 -8.53 18.85 -14.10
CA GLN A 22 -7.87 19.17 -15.38
C GLN A 22 -7.63 20.67 -15.55
N GLY A 23 -8.50 21.55 -15.03
CA GLY A 23 -8.33 23.00 -15.06
C GLY A 23 -7.28 23.53 -14.07
N LYS A 24 -6.96 22.77 -13.02
CA LYS A 24 -5.78 22.98 -12.16
C LYS A 24 -4.52 22.28 -12.69
N GLY A 25 -4.65 21.39 -13.68
CA GLY A 25 -3.54 20.87 -14.44
C GLY A 25 -3.15 21.89 -15.49
N ALA A 26 -1.99 22.53 -15.33
CA ALA A 26 -1.42 23.35 -16.38
C ALA A 26 -1.38 22.52 -17.68
N THR A 27 -2.08 22.98 -18.73
CA THR A 27 -1.78 22.53 -20.08
C THR A 27 -0.32 22.86 -20.37
N SER A 28 0.33 22.11 -21.27
CA SER A 28 1.79 22.23 -21.54
C SER A 28 2.24 23.62 -22.03
N ASP A 29 1.31 24.55 -22.25
CA ASP A 29 1.53 25.95 -22.64
C ASP A 29 1.35 26.97 -21.49
N GLY A 30 1.01 26.52 -20.27
CA GLY A 30 0.89 27.37 -19.08
C GLY A 30 -0.38 28.21 -19.01
N SER A 31 -1.39 27.93 -19.85
CA SER A 31 -2.68 28.63 -19.79
C SER A 31 -3.65 27.94 -18.82
N ILE A 32 -4.37 28.73 -18.02
CA ILE A 32 -5.45 28.27 -17.16
C ILE A 32 -6.74 28.40 -17.97
N ALA A 33 -7.49 27.30 -18.15
CA ALA A 33 -8.80 27.37 -18.81
C ALA A 33 -9.68 28.42 -18.12
N SER A 34 -10.22 29.37 -18.89
CA SER A 34 -10.94 30.49 -18.30
C SER A 34 -12.32 30.03 -17.82
N VAL A 35 -12.86 30.67 -16.78
CA VAL A 35 -14.22 30.43 -16.27
C VAL A 35 -15.30 30.50 -17.37
N LYS A 36 -15.01 31.23 -18.45
CA LYS A 36 -15.87 31.37 -19.62
C LYS A 36 -16.00 30.06 -20.42
N ASP A 37 -14.95 29.26 -20.46
CA ASP A 37 -14.92 27.97 -21.17
C ASP A 37 -15.76 26.91 -20.44
N LEU A 38 -15.81 26.98 -19.11
CA LEU A 38 -16.69 26.13 -18.28
C LEU A 38 -18.18 26.50 -18.45
N GLN A 39 -18.49 27.79 -18.59
CA GLN A 39 -19.86 28.25 -18.85
C GLN A 39 -20.37 27.82 -20.23
N ASP A 40 -19.54 27.88 -21.27
CA ASP A 40 -19.89 27.46 -22.63
C ASP A 40 -20.12 25.94 -22.73
N ILE A 41 -19.37 25.13 -21.97
CA ILE A 41 -19.56 23.67 -21.89
C ILE A 41 -20.88 23.33 -21.18
N MET A 42 -21.21 24.04 -20.10
CA MET A 42 -22.49 23.87 -19.40
C MET A 42 -23.69 24.29 -20.27
N LEU A 43 -23.55 25.35 -21.07
CA LEU A 43 -24.60 25.81 -21.98
C LEU A 43 -24.92 24.76 -23.06
N LYS A 44 -23.89 24.09 -23.61
CA LYS A 44 -24.05 23.04 -24.63
C LYS A 44 -24.70 21.76 -24.10
N LEU A 45 -24.48 21.42 -22.83
CA LEU A 45 -25.13 20.28 -22.17
C LEU A 45 -26.62 20.53 -21.88
N SER A 46 -27.02 21.79 -21.64
CA SER A 46 -28.43 22.17 -21.45
C SER A 46 -29.28 22.14 -22.73
N ALA A 47 -28.64 22.17 -23.90
CA ALA A 47 -29.32 22.16 -25.20
C ALA A 47 -29.64 20.74 -25.71
N ALA A 48 -29.29 19.70 -24.95
CA ALA A 48 -29.64 18.32 -25.28
C ALA A 48 -31.12 18.06 -24.94
N PRO A 49 -31.94 17.59 -25.91
CA PRO A 49 -33.40 17.56 -25.78
C PRO A 49 -33.97 16.55 -24.76
N ASP A 50 -33.12 15.73 -24.13
CA ASP A 50 -33.50 14.74 -23.10
C ASP A 50 -32.82 14.99 -21.74
N SER A 51 -32.34 16.21 -21.49
CA SER A 51 -31.63 16.48 -20.24
C SER A 51 -32.64 16.58 -19.07
N THR A 52 -32.71 15.54 -18.25
CA THR A 52 -33.25 15.54 -16.87
C THR A 52 -32.41 16.42 -15.92
N PHE A 53 -31.59 17.31 -16.46
CA PHE A 53 -30.66 18.16 -15.76
C PHE A 53 -31.40 19.37 -15.18
N ASN A 54 -31.78 19.25 -13.91
CA ASN A 54 -32.32 20.39 -13.17
C ASN A 54 -31.16 21.32 -12.74
N ILE A 55 -30.86 22.31 -13.60
CA ILE A 55 -29.79 23.30 -13.41
C ILE A 55 -30.00 24.11 -12.12
N ASP A 56 -31.25 24.25 -11.68
CA ASP A 56 -31.64 25.01 -10.49
C ASP A 56 -31.17 24.36 -9.16
N ASN A 57 -30.80 23.08 -9.19
CA ASN A 57 -30.32 22.32 -8.02
C ASN A 57 -28.80 22.11 -7.99
N LEU A 58 -28.04 22.86 -8.78
CA LEU A 58 -26.58 22.77 -8.73
C LEU A 58 -26.04 23.33 -7.41
N PRO A 59 -25.10 22.64 -6.74
CA PRO A 59 -24.46 23.18 -5.55
C PRO A 59 -23.78 24.51 -5.89
N SER A 60 -23.92 25.47 -4.99
CA SER A 60 -23.30 26.78 -5.11
C SER A 60 -21.77 26.65 -5.13
N GLU A 61 -21.09 27.65 -5.69
CA GLU A 61 -19.63 27.69 -5.72
C GLU A 61 -19.02 27.55 -4.32
N LYS A 62 -19.67 28.12 -3.30
CA LYS A 62 -19.29 27.96 -1.88
C LYS A 62 -19.40 26.53 -1.38
N GLU A 63 -20.40 25.79 -1.84
CA GLU A 63 -20.58 24.37 -1.47
C GLU A 63 -19.56 23.48 -2.18
N ILE A 64 -19.22 23.79 -3.43
CA ILE A 64 -18.17 23.10 -4.19
C ILE A 64 -16.79 23.34 -3.55
N ASP A 65 -16.47 24.58 -3.17
CA ASP A 65 -15.23 24.92 -2.47
C ASP A 65 -15.14 24.19 -1.12
N ARG A 66 -16.24 24.23 -0.34
CA ARG A 66 -16.34 23.52 0.95
C ARG A 66 -16.12 22.01 0.79
N PHE A 67 -16.77 21.40 -0.20
CA PHE A 67 -16.62 19.98 -0.49
C PHE A 67 -15.18 19.62 -0.91
N SER A 68 -14.55 20.46 -1.73
CA SER A 68 -13.15 20.27 -2.14
C SER A 68 -12.19 20.29 -0.95
N LYS A 69 -12.36 21.22 -0.02
CA LYS A 69 -11.56 21.32 1.21
C LYS A 69 -11.76 20.13 2.16
N LEU A 70 -12.99 19.59 2.26
CA LEU A 70 -13.25 18.37 3.02
C LEU A 70 -12.54 17.14 2.41
N HIS A 71 -12.49 17.04 1.08
CA HIS A 71 -11.70 16.02 0.39
C HIS A 71 -10.19 16.18 0.61
N GLU A 72 -9.69 17.43 0.66
CA GLU A 72 -8.29 17.70 1.01
C GLU A 72 -7.97 17.23 2.44
N LEU A 73 -8.86 17.49 3.41
CA LEU A 73 -8.73 16.97 4.78
C LEU A 73 -8.64 15.43 4.81
N ARG A 74 -9.46 14.74 4.02
CA ARG A 74 -9.39 13.27 3.88
C ARG A 74 -8.06 12.82 3.29
N GLY A 75 -7.58 13.49 2.24
CA GLY A 75 -6.27 13.18 1.65
C GLY A 75 -5.12 13.36 2.63
N LEU A 76 -5.15 14.43 3.44
CA LEU A 76 -4.17 14.69 4.49
C LEU A 76 -4.23 13.65 5.61
N GLU A 77 -5.42 13.24 6.05
CA GLU A 77 -5.58 12.16 7.03
C GLU A 77 -5.00 10.83 6.52
N MET A 78 -5.30 10.45 5.27
CA MET A 78 -4.75 9.25 4.66
C MET A 78 -3.22 9.28 4.61
N GLN A 79 -2.62 10.45 4.36
CA GLN A 79 -1.17 10.61 4.40
C GLN A 79 -0.59 10.36 5.81
N LYS A 80 -1.25 10.84 6.88
CA LYS A 80 -0.82 10.52 8.27
C LYS A 80 -0.86 9.01 8.53
N GLN A 81 -1.97 8.37 8.16
CA GLN A 81 -2.14 6.92 8.34
C GLN A 81 -1.08 6.12 7.58
N MET A 82 -0.72 6.54 6.36
CA MET A 82 0.36 5.91 5.60
C MET A 82 1.71 6.02 6.32
N LEU A 83 2.04 7.21 6.86
CA LEU A 83 3.26 7.40 7.65
C LEU A 83 3.29 6.55 8.92
N ASP A 84 2.13 6.33 9.55
CA ASP A 84 1.99 5.45 10.72
C ASP A 84 2.14 3.96 10.35
N GLN A 85 1.56 3.53 9.23
CA GLN A 85 1.70 2.16 8.74
C GLN A 85 3.15 1.83 8.36
N MET A 86 3.84 2.73 7.66
CA MET A 86 5.26 2.56 7.33
C MET A 86 6.11 2.39 8.59
N ASP A 87 5.84 3.21 9.61
CA ASP A 87 6.52 3.14 10.90
C ASP A 87 6.25 1.81 11.64
N TYR A 88 4.98 1.40 11.66
CA TYR A 88 4.56 0.15 12.27
C TYR A 88 5.22 -1.06 11.62
N HIS A 89 5.22 -1.13 10.28
CA HIS A 89 5.86 -2.23 9.55
C HIS A 89 7.36 -2.28 9.77
N TRP A 90 8.03 -1.13 9.85
CA TRP A 90 9.44 -1.07 10.20
C TRP A 90 9.69 -1.66 11.60
N ARG A 91 8.91 -1.25 12.62
CA ARG A 91 9.04 -1.78 13.98
C ARG A 91 8.82 -3.29 14.04
N GLN A 92 7.78 -3.79 13.39
CA GLN A 92 7.48 -5.23 13.29
C GLN A 92 8.56 -6.01 12.54
N SER A 93 9.22 -5.39 11.56
CA SER A 93 10.34 -5.99 10.84
C SER A 93 11.60 -6.06 11.71
N MET A 94 11.85 -5.05 12.53
CA MET A 94 12.97 -5.02 13.48
C MET A 94 12.77 -6.03 14.62
N GLU A 95 11.58 -6.09 15.20
CA GLU A 95 11.25 -7.04 16.28
C GLU A 95 11.47 -8.49 15.84
N ARG A 96 11.02 -8.87 14.64
CA ARG A 96 11.24 -10.22 14.10
C ARG A 96 12.72 -10.55 13.91
N ARG A 97 13.54 -9.57 13.47
CA ARG A 97 14.99 -9.77 13.35
C ARG A 97 15.66 -9.87 14.72
N GLU A 98 15.23 -9.08 15.70
CA GLU A 98 15.74 -9.17 17.08
C GLU A 98 15.44 -10.53 17.70
N GLN A 99 14.24 -11.07 17.48
CA GLN A 99 13.89 -12.42 17.90
C GLN A 99 14.79 -13.48 17.23
N ALA A 100 15.10 -13.33 15.94
CA ALA A 100 16.00 -14.23 15.23
C ALA A 100 17.45 -14.18 15.75
N LEU A 101 17.91 -13.01 16.20
CA LEU A 101 19.25 -12.82 16.78
C LEU A 101 19.34 -13.19 18.27
N ALA A 102 18.21 -13.42 18.95
CA ALA A 102 18.19 -13.81 20.36
C ALA A 102 18.67 -15.26 20.56
N VAL A 103 18.62 -16.07 19.51
CA VAL A 103 19.09 -17.45 19.52
C VAL A 103 20.54 -17.50 19.02
N GLN A 104 21.40 -18.23 19.73
CA GLN A 104 22.80 -18.38 19.33
C GLN A 104 22.89 -19.08 17.96
N PRO A 105 23.68 -18.56 17.00
CA PRO A 105 23.79 -19.18 15.69
C PRO A 105 24.56 -20.50 15.75
N GLU A 106 24.16 -21.45 14.91
CA GLU A 106 24.79 -22.77 14.77
C GLU A 106 25.16 -23.04 13.31
N PRO A 107 26.36 -23.57 13.02
CA PRO A 107 26.77 -23.86 11.66
C PRO A 107 25.89 -24.96 11.03
N ALA A 108 25.52 -24.77 9.77
CA ALA A 108 24.80 -25.80 9.03
C ALA A 108 25.65 -27.09 8.93
N GLN A 109 25.00 -28.23 9.15
CA GLN A 109 25.64 -29.54 9.14
C GLN A 109 25.40 -30.22 7.80
N SER A 110 26.44 -30.84 7.25
CA SER A 110 26.31 -31.69 6.06
C SER A 110 25.55 -32.97 6.42
N VAL A 111 24.55 -33.33 5.62
CA VAL A 111 23.76 -34.55 5.78
C VAL A 111 24.24 -35.57 4.76
N THR A 112 24.62 -36.77 5.23
CA THR A 112 25.20 -37.83 4.39
C THR A 112 24.62 -39.20 4.73
N GLY A 113 24.94 -40.22 3.92
CA GLY A 113 24.58 -41.61 4.19
C GLY A 113 23.06 -41.85 4.17
N ASP A 114 22.58 -42.63 5.12
CA ASP A 114 21.17 -43.04 5.17
C ASP A 114 20.23 -41.87 5.53
N GLU A 115 20.71 -40.89 6.30
CA GLU A 115 19.95 -39.66 6.55
C GLU A 115 19.71 -38.88 5.25
N ALA A 116 20.74 -38.73 4.41
CA ALA A 116 20.60 -38.02 3.14
C ALA A 116 19.59 -38.71 2.21
N LYS A 117 19.63 -40.05 2.12
CA LYS A 117 18.65 -40.82 1.34
C LYS A 117 17.23 -40.63 1.86
N ARG A 118 17.06 -40.66 3.19
CA ARG A 118 15.76 -40.47 3.83
C ARG A 118 15.22 -39.06 3.57
N VAL A 119 16.04 -38.03 3.75
CA VAL A 119 15.67 -36.62 3.48
C VAL A 119 15.34 -36.40 2.01
N TRP A 120 16.07 -37.03 1.10
CA TRP A 120 15.78 -36.99 -0.33
C TRP A 120 14.43 -37.62 -0.68
N GLU A 121 14.08 -38.75 -0.05
CA GLU A 121 12.76 -39.37 -0.24
C GLU A 121 11.64 -38.50 0.35
N MET A 122 11.86 -37.92 1.54
CA MET A 122 10.90 -36.99 2.14
C MET A 122 10.63 -35.78 1.23
N GLY A 123 11.68 -35.19 0.66
CA GLY A 123 11.53 -34.08 -0.29
C GLY A 123 10.75 -34.49 -1.55
N ARG A 124 11.02 -35.69 -2.09
CA ARG A 124 10.27 -36.24 -3.22
C ARG A 124 8.79 -36.49 -2.87
N GLN A 125 8.52 -37.02 -1.69
CA GLN A 125 7.15 -37.27 -1.22
C GLN A 125 6.39 -35.95 -1.04
N ASN A 126 7.00 -34.95 -0.40
CA ASN A 126 6.40 -33.63 -0.22
C ASN A 126 6.03 -32.98 -1.57
N ALA A 127 6.91 -33.08 -2.57
CA ALA A 127 6.63 -32.58 -3.91
C ALA A 127 5.48 -33.33 -4.60
N ARG A 128 5.31 -34.64 -4.36
CA ARG A 128 4.19 -35.44 -4.89
C ARG A 128 2.86 -35.13 -4.21
N GLU A 129 2.88 -34.79 -2.93
CA GLU A 129 1.69 -34.51 -2.12
C GLU A 129 1.15 -33.07 -2.29
N GLY A 130 1.66 -32.33 -3.28
CA GLY A 130 1.19 -30.98 -3.59
C GLY A 130 2.13 -29.86 -3.13
N GLY A 131 3.37 -30.18 -2.76
CA GLY A 131 4.41 -29.17 -2.59
C GLY A 131 4.59 -28.33 -3.86
N HIS A 132 4.66 -27.00 -3.71
CA HIS A 132 4.74 -26.03 -4.83
C HIS A 132 6.08 -26.03 -5.59
N PHE A 133 6.87 -27.11 -5.52
CA PHE A 133 8.23 -27.16 -6.05
C PHE A 133 8.49 -28.45 -6.82
N GLY A 134 9.20 -28.34 -7.95
CA GLY A 134 9.69 -29.49 -8.71
C GLY A 134 10.81 -30.22 -7.96
N PHE A 135 10.72 -31.55 -7.90
CA PHE A 135 11.74 -32.40 -7.29
C PHE A 135 12.24 -33.47 -8.27
N PRO A 136 13.56 -33.69 -8.42
CA PRO A 136 14.65 -32.99 -7.73
C PRO A 136 14.73 -31.50 -8.12
N PRO A 137 15.26 -30.64 -7.23
CA PRO A 137 15.47 -29.24 -7.56
C PRO A 137 16.45 -29.10 -8.74
N PRO A 138 16.30 -28.07 -9.59
CA PRO A 138 17.30 -27.68 -10.57
C PRO A 138 18.70 -27.50 -9.96
N GLU A 139 19.75 -27.68 -10.76
CA GLU A 139 21.16 -27.67 -10.30
C GLU A 139 21.55 -26.38 -9.54
N ASP A 140 20.99 -25.25 -9.95
CA ASP A 140 21.18 -23.92 -9.37
C ASP A 140 20.19 -23.58 -8.24
N ALA A 141 19.22 -24.46 -7.98
CA ALA A 141 18.18 -24.25 -6.99
C ALA A 141 18.45 -25.02 -5.68
N THR A 142 17.85 -24.51 -4.61
CA THR A 142 17.82 -25.17 -3.30
C THR A 142 16.37 -25.32 -2.87
N TYR A 143 15.96 -26.56 -2.59
CA TYR A 143 14.67 -26.87 -1.99
C TYR A 143 14.81 -26.88 -0.47
N ILE A 144 13.91 -26.16 0.21
CA ILE A 144 13.89 -26.05 1.68
C ILE A 144 12.79 -26.97 2.21
N LEU A 145 13.16 -27.94 3.03
CA LEU A 145 12.24 -28.85 3.71
C LEU A 145 12.32 -28.63 5.22
N ILE A 146 11.19 -28.34 5.86
CA ILE A 146 11.09 -28.27 7.32
C ILE A 146 10.50 -29.59 7.81
N ALA A 147 11.29 -30.35 8.56
CA ALA A 147 10.87 -31.62 9.12
C ALA A 147 11.66 -31.93 10.38
N GLU A 148 11.00 -32.56 11.36
CA GLU A 148 11.67 -33.12 12.55
C GLU A 148 12.44 -32.08 13.39
N GLY A 149 12.00 -30.82 13.35
CA GLY A 149 12.67 -29.70 14.04
C GLY A 149 13.94 -29.21 13.36
N PHE A 150 14.16 -29.59 12.10
CA PHE A 150 15.26 -29.12 11.26
C PHE A 150 14.73 -28.48 9.98
N GLN A 151 15.48 -27.49 9.50
CA GLN A 151 15.41 -27.03 8.12
C GLN A 151 16.51 -27.74 7.33
N TYR A 152 16.10 -28.52 6.33
CA TYR A 152 16.96 -29.17 5.36
C TYR A 152 17.03 -28.34 4.08
N ASN A 153 18.23 -28.05 3.61
CA ASN A 153 18.49 -27.40 2.33
C ASN A 153 19.00 -28.47 1.35
N ILE A 154 18.15 -28.88 0.41
CA ILE A 154 18.42 -29.91 -0.59
C ILE A 154 18.76 -29.20 -1.91
N ARG A 155 20.02 -29.28 -2.34
CA ARG A 155 20.49 -28.64 -3.58
C ARG A 155 20.30 -29.56 -4.78
N GLY A 156 20.18 -29.00 -5.98
CA GLY A 156 20.10 -29.78 -7.22
C GLY A 156 21.35 -30.60 -7.52
N ASP A 157 22.52 -30.20 -7.00
CA ASP A 157 23.77 -30.98 -7.05
C ASP A 157 23.78 -32.20 -6.10
N GLY A 158 22.68 -32.45 -5.39
CA GLY A 158 22.52 -33.57 -4.47
C GLY A 158 23.09 -33.33 -3.08
N LYS A 159 23.73 -32.19 -2.81
CA LYS A 159 24.19 -31.85 -1.46
C LYS A 159 23.02 -31.47 -0.58
N ILE A 160 23.03 -31.98 0.65
CA ILE A 160 22.01 -31.70 1.65
C ILE A 160 22.72 -31.13 2.87
N THR A 161 22.26 -29.97 3.35
CA THR A 161 22.64 -29.45 4.67
C THR A 161 21.40 -29.37 5.56
N ARG A 162 21.61 -29.40 6.87
CA ARG A 162 20.56 -29.15 7.86
C ARG A 162 21.00 -28.09 8.86
N GLN A 163 20.03 -27.37 9.38
CA GLN A 163 20.15 -26.53 10.55
C GLN A 163 18.91 -26.71 11.42
N LYS A 164 19.03 -26.48 12.73
CA LYS A 164 17.88 -26.55 13.63
C LYS A 164 16.86 -25.49 13.22
N GLU A 165 15.58 -25.86 13.21
CA GLU A 165 14.51 -24.94 12.83
C GLU A 165 14.51 -23.72 13.75
N GLY A 166 14.42 -22.52 13.15
CA GLY A 166 14.48 -21.25 13.89
C GLY A 166 15.86 -20.84 14.38
N VAL A 167 16.92 -21.61 14.07
CA VAL A 167 18.31 -21.26 14.37
C VAL A 167 19.05 -20.81 13.12
N SER A 168 19.61 -19.62 13.18
CA SER A 168 20.39 -19.00 12.11
C SER A 168 21.79 -19.64 12.00
N THR A 169 22.37 -19.68 10.80
CA THR A 169 23.82 -19.90 10.68
C THR A 169 24.61 -18.65 11.08
N PRO A 170 25.91 -18.75 11.39
CA PRO A 170 26.74 -17.58 11.68
C PRO A 170 26.73 -16.53 10.56
N GLU A 171 26.68 -16.97 9.29
CA GLU A 171 26.59 -16.08 8.13
C GLU A 171 25.22 -15.38 8.06
N GLN A 172 24.15 -16.12 8.34
CA GLN A 172 22.79 -15.56 8.40
C GLN A 172 22.65 -14.55 9.55
N ASP A 173 23.16 -14.87 10.75
CA ASP A 173 23.18 -13.96 11.91
C ASP A 173 23.96 -12.67 11.57
N ALA A 174 25.15 -12.79 10.99
CA ALA A 174 25.94 -11.64 10.56
C ALA A 174 25.20 -10.78 9.51
N ALA A 175 24.55 -11.41 8.53
CA ALA A 175 23.74 -10.71 7.53
C ALA A 175 22.54 -9.99 8.16
N ILE A 176 21.81 -10.64 9.06
CA ILE A 176 20.67 -10.04 9.79
C ILE A 176 21.15 -8.83 10.61
N ARG A 177 22.29 -8.93 11.31
CA ARG A 177 22.88 -7.81 12.05
C ARG A 177 23.25 -6.64 11.12
N ALA A 178 23.85 -6.93 9.97
CA ALA A 178 24.19 -5.91 8.98
C ALA A 178 22.95 -5.19 8.45
N GLU A 179 21.91 -5.93 8.09
CA GLU A 179 20.61 -5.37 7.66
C GLU A 179 19.96 -4.52 8.74
N MET A 180 19.98 -4.98 9.99
CA MET A 180 19.43 -4.23 11.13
C MET A 180 20.18 -2.91 11.35
N ASN A 181 21.51 -2.94 11.27
CA ASN A 181 22.32 -1.73 11.41
C ASN A 181 22.04 -0.73 10.28
N ALA A 182 21.95 -1.21 9.04
CA ALA A 182 21.56 -0.37 7.91
C ALA A 182 20.14 0.20 8.08
N SER A 183 19.19 -0.62 8.56
CA SER A 183 17.81 -0.20 8.80
C SER A 183 17.70 0.83 9.92
N ARG A 184 18.52 0.73 10.97
CA ARG A 184 18.64 1.73 12.05
C ARG A 184 19.24 3.04 11.53
N ALA A 185 20.32 2.98 10.76
CA ALA A 185 20.91 4.17 10.15
C ALA A 185 19.93 4.90 9.22
N MET A 186 19.17 4.17 8.40
CA MET A 186 18.10 4.75 7.58
C MET A 186 16.98 5.36 8.43
N ARG A 187 16.66 4.72 9.56
CA ARG A 187 15.65 5.23 10.49
C ARG A 187 16.05 6.56 11.13
N ASP A 188 17.32 6.74 11.46
CA ASP A 188 17.84 7.99 12.03
C ASP A 188 17.69 9.16 11.06
N ILE A 189 17.75 8.89 9.75
CA ILE A 189 17.50 9.89 8.69
C ILE A 189 16.00 10.11 8.48
N TYR A 190 15.21 9.03 8.43
CA TYR A 190 13.79 9.08 8.11
C TYR A 190 12.92 9.63 9.24
N ALA A 191 13.23 9.33 10.51
CA ALA A 191 12.37 9.70 11.63
C ALA A 191 12.19 11.22 11.80
N PRO A 192 13.25 12.06 11.70
CA PRO A 192 13.08 13.52 11.70
C PRO A 192 12.26 14.02 10.51
N ALA A 193 12.50 13.48 9.31
CA ALA A 193 11.76 13.86 8.10
C ALA A 193 10.27 13.50 8.21
N ARG A 194 9.95 12.31 8.71
CA ARG A 194 8.58 11.88 9.02
C ARG A 194 7.93 12.82 10.03
N ALA A 195 8.61 13.17 11.12
CA ALA A 195 8.07 14.09 12.13
C ALA A 195 7.78 15.48 11.55
N ALA A 196 8.69 16.00 10.71
CA ALA A 196 8.47 17.27 10.01
C ALA A 196 7.25 17.21 9.07
N GLN A 197 7.13 16.14 8.28
CA GLN A 197 5.97 15.93 7.39
C GLN A 197 4.67 15.80 8.18
N TYR A 198 4.69 15.09 9.31
CA TYR A 198 3.53 14.93 10.19
C TYR A 198 3.05 16.29 10.73
N ASN A 199 3.99 17.12 11.21
CA ASN A 199 3.70 18.47 11.69
C ASN A 199 3.16 19.38 10.57
N GLU A 200 3.70 19.29 9.36
CA GLU A 200 3.21 20.04 8.20
C GLU A 200 1.76 19.65 7.86
N ILE A 201 1.47 18.34 7.85
CA ILE A 201 0.12 17.83 7.61
C ILE A 201 -0.84 18.31 8.71
N GLU A 202 -0.45 18.25 9.99
CA GLU A 202 -1.28 18.73 11.10
C GLU A 202 -1.57 20.23 11.01
N SER A 203 -0.58 21.04 10.63
CA SER A 203 -0.75 22.48 10.41
C SER A 203 -1.74 22.76 9.27
N LYS A 204 -1.62 22.05 8.14
CA LYS A 204 -2.57 22.18 7.01
C LYS A 204 -3.98 21.75 7.40
N MET A 205 -4.12 20.62 8.10
CA MET A 205 -5.41 20.16 8.57
C MET A 205 -6.06 21.15 9.54
N THR A 206 -5.28 21.70 10.48
CA THR A 206 -5.76 22.73 11.43
C THR A 206 -6.24 23.97 10.69
N SER A 207 -5.46 24.45 9.72
CA SER A 207 -5.81 25.62 8.90
C SER A 207 -7.09 25.40 8.10
N LEU A 208 -7.21 24.27 7.41
CA LEU A 208 -8.41 23.92 6.64
C LEU A 208 -9.65 23.77 7.53
N LYS A 209 -9.50 23.13 8.70
CA LYS A 209 -10.59 23.02 9.68
C LYS A 209 -11.05 24.39 10.18
N ALA A 210 -10.11 25.30 10.45
CA ALA A 210 -10.41 26.67 10.84
C ALA A 210 -11.14 27.45 9.73
N GLU A 211 -10.68 27.35 8.48
CA GLU A 211 -11.36 27.95 7.31
C GLU A 211 -12.79 27.44 7.12
N LEU A 212 -12.99 26.15 7.40
CA LEU A 212 -14.29 25.51 7.31
C LEU A 212 -15.16 25.75 8.55
N GLY A 213 -14.61 26.28 9.64
CA GLY A 213 -15.30 26.45 10.92
C GLY A 213 -15.73 25.13 11.56
N ILE A 214 -14.94 24.06 11.41
CA ILE A 214 -15.26 22.70 11.87
C ILE A 214 -14.22 22.15 12.85
N THR A 215 -14.62 21.14 13.62
CA THR A 215 -13.78 20.46 14.62
C THR A 215 -13.17 19.17 14.09
N ASP A 216 -12.30 18.51 14.87
CA ASP A 216 -11.53 17.33 14.46
C ASP A 216 -12.37 16.09 14.10
N GLU A 217 -13.60 16.00 14.61
CA GLU A 217 -14.49 14.87 14.38
C GLU A 217 -15.61 15.22 13.38
N SER A 218 -16.13 16.45 13.44
CA SER A 218 -17.30 16.86 12.66
C SER A 218 -17.06 16.93 11.13
N TRP A 219 -15.81 17.04 10.68
CA TRP A 219 -15.52 17.12 9.24
C TRP A 219 -15.72 15.80 8.50
N ARG A 220 -15.56 14.64 9.18
CA ARG A 220 -15.79 13.32 8.58
C ARG A 220 -17.29 13.09 8.38
N ASP A 221 -18.08 13.40 9.41
CA ASP A 221 -19.54 13.32 9.35
C ASP A 221 -20.11 14.27 8.29
N GLU A 222 -19.55 15.47 8.18
CA GLU A 222 -19.95 16.42 7.14
C GLU A 222 -19.56 15.92 5.75
N LEU A 223 -18.37 15.36 5.58
CA LEU A 223 -17.97 14.76 4.32
C LEU A 223 -18.87 13.57 3.93
N GLU A 224 -19.23 12.71 4.88
CA GLU A 224 -20.12 11.57 4.66
C GLU A 224 -21.54 12.02 4.31
N THR A 225 -22.08 13.00 5.03
CA THR A 225 -23.40 13.60 4.74
C THR A 225 -23.42 14.25 3.36
N ARG A 226 -22.33 14.89 2.94
CA ARG A 226 -22.19 15.50 1.61
C ARG A 226 -21.80 14.48 0.53
N ASN A 227 -21.36 13.28 0.89
CA ASN A 227 -21.09 12.20 -0.06
C ASN A 227 -22.37 11.70 -0.75
N ILE A 228 -23.54 12.04 -0.19
CA ILE A 228 -24.86 11.80 -0.79
C ILE A 228 -25.02 12.56 -2.12
N PHE A 229 -24.25 13.62 -2.38
CA PHE A 229 -24.19 14.26 -3.69
C PHE A 229 -23.58 13.34 -4.78
N SER A 230 -22.84 12.29 -4.40
CA SER A 230 -22.26 11.29 -5.32
C SER A 230 -23.15 10.05 -5.56
N THR A 231 -24.23 9.88 -4.79
CA THR A 231 -25.09 8.67 -4.83
C THR A 231 -26.56 8.95 -5.16
N ALA A 232 -26.94 10.21 -5.33
CA ALA A 232 -28.25 10.56 -5.85
C ALA A 232 -28.20 10.74 -7.38
N VAL A 233 -28.81 9.76 -8.07
CA VAL A 233 -29.15 9.64 -9.51
C VAL A 233 -28.17 8.82 -10.35
#